data_AF-A0A4P9X8Q9-F1
#
_entry.id   AF-A0A4P9X8Q9-F1
#
_cell.length_a   1.000
_cell.length_b   1.000
_cell.length_c   1.000
_cell.angle_alpha   90.00
_cell.angle_beta   90.00
_cell.angle_gamma   90.00
#
_symmetry.space_group_name_H-M   'P 1'
#
loop_
_entity.id
_entity.type
_entity.pdbx_description
1 polymer ?
#
loop_
_entity_poly.entity_id
_entity_poly.type
_entity_poly.pdbx_seq_one_letter_code
_entity_poly.pdbx_strand_id
1 'polypeptide(L)'
;MGGLQALWVATARLALAMLCCFSCFDTSASSDGYGAGAGVAAAPASFPGRRLVTAHWMVGGVPVDYAAHIAKAQAAGIDAFALNYGGWNLETYRSAWLSSISAIFKAAEGTTFKLFFSFDMTSVGRDDVLSLSRQWGNHANFLWYEGKMFVSTFEKGNLDWPNEILTPLANEGLPVYFMPMFSQFSCPDLGAYPYAQGLYKWIDPSSFANDQAVDRQYAALKPQRAWMAGVAPWFYAHYASKNWGNPLDSSLFVDKFQSLLTLDPDAIQLVTWNDFGESSYFGPAEGVLDDQWWSHLNHDALLELASYFIAAYKAGSAPAVTTEKVFYFYRPHALRAVASNDPLGVPSDAGGMADDIVAVALVAAPAQVVITSGGASQTFDVPAGLTKLRMPFAEGAQSVALRRNGTVVAADTNAVPISNQITRYNLNIVAGVARSGETLAAPVVAPTPPAVAITATTPAAAPAAASTTVGAAPAVVPEAATTKAATPLAATTAAAQTATTARNTFTSRTPVRTTTVAADAATTTAATPPNASATAATTTDPAAPSASETATAFARTFQLEMGCPAAPLAAAKRTDCLWGTQSACEADHCCWAPLTPKSAEPWCYYPIRV
;
A
#
# COMPACT_ATOMS: atom_id res chain seq x y z
N MET A 1 32.95 40.60 52.25
CA MET A 1 34.34 41.12 52.30
C MET A 1 35.06 40.35 51.21
N GLY A 2 35.39 40.91 50.04
CA GLY A 2 36.37 41.98 49.77
C GLY A 2 37.53 41.29 49.03
N GLY A 3 38.02 41.69 47.85
CA GLY A 3 38.39 43.06 47.43
C GLY A 3 39.83 43.32 47.90
N LEU A 4 40.81 43.79 47.10
CA LEU A 4 40.86 44.42 45.76
C LEU A 4 41.93 43.69 44.87
N GLN A 5 42.02 43.83 43.53
CA GLN A 5 42.58 44.95 42.71
C GLN A 5 43.94 45.49 43.23
N ALA A 6 44.93 45.91 42.44
CA ALA A 6 44.99 46.50 41.08
C ALA A 6 46.45 46.37 40.51
N LEU A 7 46.86 46.82 39.31
CA LEU A 7 46.30 46.94 37.96
C LEU A 7 47.35 47.60 37.03
N TRP A 8 47.62 47.06 35.83
CA TRP A 8 48.13 47.80 34.66
C TRP A 8 47.47 47.18 33.40
N VAL A 9 46.48 47.81 32.77
CA VAL A 9 46.58 48.73 31.59
C VAL A 9 46.97 47.96 30.31
N ALA A 10 46.16 47.86 29.23
CA ALA A 10 44.86 48.48 28.89
C ALA A 10 43.98 47.65 27.89
N THR A 11 42.69 48.04 27.72
CA THR A 11 41.77 47.90 26.54
C THR A 11 41.84 46.64 25.64
N ALA A 12 40.81 45.78 25.41
CA ALA A 12 39.35 45.92 25.22
C ALA A 12 38.94 46.73 23.95
N ARG A 13 37.95 46.35 23.10
CA ARG A 13 37.05 45.17 23.01
C ARG A 13 36.36 45.10 21.61
N LEU A 14 35.86 43.91 21.20
CA LEU A 14 34.79 43.61 20.20
C LEU A 14 34.96 43.94 18.68
N ALA A 15 34.97 42.85 17.88
CA ALA A 15 34.03 42.47 16.79
C ALA A 15 33.71 43.35 15.54
N LEU A 16 33.78 42.67 14.37
CA LEU A 16 32.89 42.72 13.18
C LEU A 16 32.98 43.87 12.13
N ALA A 17 33.74 43.63 11.04
CA ALA A 17 33.53 44.04 9.62
C ALA A 17 34.67 43.40 8.78
N MET A 18 34.60 42.88 7.53
CA MET A 18 33.77 43.03 6.31
C MET A 18 34.56 43.73 5.17
N LEU A 19 34.76 43.00 4.04
CA LEU A 19 35.20 43.44 2.69
C LEU A 19 36.55 44.18 2.50
N CYS A 20 37.47 43.63 1.68
CA CYS A 20 37.71 44.05 0.27
C CYS A 20 38.93 43.35 -0.41
N CYS A 21 39.08 43.58 -1.72
CA CYS A 21 40.17 43.10 -2.63
C CYS A 21 40.22 41.57 -2.86
N PHE A 22 39.72 40.96 -3.95
CA PHE A 22 39.91 41.12 -5.42
C PHE A 22 41.27 40.66 -6.00
N SER A 23 41.19 40.06 -7.19
CA SER A 23 42.27 39.49 -8.04
C SER A 23 42.83 38.12 -7.54
N CYS A 24 42.93 37.06 -8.36
CA CYS A 24 42.67 36.88 -9.80
C CYS A 24 41.82 35.64 -10.11
N PHE A 25 40.97 35.73 -11.15
CA PHE A 25 40.75 34.62 -12.08
C PHE A 25 41.86 34.69 -13.14
N ASP A 26 42.36 33.54 -13.64
CA ASP A 26 42.16 33.10 -15.04
C ASP A 26 42.96 31.80 -15.30
N THR A 27 42.29 30.74 -15.76
CA THR A 27 42.87 29.66 -16.57
C THR A 27 41.82 29.15 -17.55
N SER A 28 41.49 29.96 -18.54
CA SER A 28 40.77 29.51 -19.73
C SER A 28 41.47 28.33 -20.41
N ALA A 29 40.80 27.18 -20.44
CA ALA A 29 41.13 26.07 -21.33
C ALA A 29 40.20 26.14 -22.55
N SER A 30 40.76 26.04 -23.76
CA SER A 30 40.08 26.38 -25.00
C SER A 30 38.98 25.39 -25.38
N SER A 31 37.85 25.92 -25.84
CA SER A 31 36.86 25.18 -26.60
C SER A 31 37.34 24.98 -28.05
N ASP A 32 37.65 23.75 -28.43
CA ASP A 32 37.64 23.30 -29.82
C ASP A 32 36.55 22.23 -29.99
N GLY A 33 35.72 22.39 -31.02
CA GLY A 33 34.38 21.81 -31.04
C GLY A 33 34.27 20.40 -31.61
N TYR A 34 33.33 19.62 -31.07
CA TYR A 34 32.74 18.47 -31.73
C TYR A 34 31.23 18.42 -31.52
N GLY A 35 30.50 18.24 -32.63
CA GLY A 35 29.14 17.67 -32.70
C GLY A 35 28.03 18.24 -31.81
N ALA A 36 27.01 18.83 -32.44
CA ALA A 36 25.71 19.00 -31.79
C ALA A 36 25.09 17.62 -31.49
N GLY A 37 25.25 17.12 -30.27
CA GLY A 37 24.53 15.97 -29.74
C GLY A 37 23.10 16.34 -29.35
N ALA A 38 22.20 15.37 -29.32
CA ALA A 38 20.80 15.58 -28.95
C ALA A 38 20.67 16.22 -27.56
N GLY A 39 19.75 17.19 -27.42
CA GLY A 39 19.53 17.89 -26.15
C GLY A 39 19.07 16.94 -25.06
N VAL A 40 19.95 16.66 -24.09
CA VAL A 40 19.60 15.94 -22.87
C VAL A 40 18.53 16.76 -22.14
N ALA A 41 17.39 16.14 -21.85
CA ALA A 41 16.33 16.80 -21.10
C ALA A 41 16.87 17.25 -19.74
N ALA A 42 16.59 18.49 -19.35
CA ALA A 42 17.01 19.00 -18.05
C ALA A 42 16.35 18.18 -16.94
N ALA A 43 17.14 17.67 -16.00
CA ALA A 43 16.66 16.84 -14.91
C ALA A 43 15.55 17.56 -14.11
N PRO A 44 14.47 16.86 -13.71
CA PRO A 44 13.43 17.41 -12.86
C PRO A 44 13.97 18.07 -11.58
N ALA A 45 13.28 19.11 -11.11
CA ALA A 45 13.68 19.86 -9.93
C ALA A 45 13.75 18.95 -8.69
N SER A 46 14.95 18.82 -8.13
CA SER A 46 15.21 18.02 -6.92
C SER A 46 14.40 18.53 -5.73
N PHE A 47 13.81 17.61 -4.96
CA PHE A 47 13.14 17.90 -3.70
C PHE A 47 14.13 18.55 -2.71
N PRO A 48 13.84 19.74 -2.15
CA PRO A 48 14.78 20.46 -1.31
C PRO A 48 14.58 20.13 0.18
N GLY A 49 15.32 19.15 0.69
CA GLY A 49 15.53 18.95 2.12
C GLY A 49 15.14 17.59 2.69
N ARG A 50 15.40 17.44 3.99
CA ARG A 50 15.09 16.24 4.80
C ARG A 50 13.61 16.23 5.19
N ARG A 51 13.14 15.08 5.69
CA ARG A 51 11.75 14.82 6.14
C ARG A 51 10.71 14.70 5.03
N LEU A 52 11.10 13.96 3.98
CA LEU A 52 10.18 13.45 2.97
C LEU A 52 9.17 12.48 3.61
N VAL A 53 7.89 12.59 3.25
CA VAL A 53 6.85 11.63 3.63
C VAL A 53 6.29 11.00 2.37
N THR A 54 6.31 9.67 2.33
CA THR A 54 5.87 8.87 1.19
C THR A 54 4.77 7.89 1.62
N ALA A 55 3.97 7.39 0.70
CA ALA A 55 3.10 6.24 0.93
C ALA A 55 3.32 5.15 -0.12
N HIS A 56 3.32 3.90 0.32
CA HIS A 56 3.59 2.75 -0.53
C HIS A 56 2.35 2.40 -1.35
N TRP A 57 2.44 2.46 -2.68
CA TRP A 57 1.33 2.20 -3.59
C TRP A 57 1.53 0.86 -4.30
N MET A 58 0.65 -0.11 -4.06
CA MET A 58 0.59 -1.36 -4.81
C MET A 58 0.09 -1.09 -6.23
N VAL A 59 0.93 -1.27 -7.25
CA VAL A 59 0.53 -1.10 -8.65
C VAL A 59 -0.30 -2.32 -9.08
N GLY A 60 -1.40 -2.06 -9.80
CA GLY A 60 -2.37 -3.07 -10.20
C GLY A 60 -3.73 -2.84 -9.54
N GLY A 61 -4.55 -3.90 -9.50
CA GLY A 61 -5.95 -3.80 -9.11
C GLY A 61 -6.84 -3.23 -10.22
N VAL A 62 -8.01 -2.72 -9.82
CA VAL A 62 -8.93 -1.98 -10.71
C VAL A 62 -8.45 -0.52 -10.78
N PRO A 63 -8.48 0.15 -11.95
CA PRO A 63 -8.19 1.58 -12.04
C PRO A 63 -9.12 2.42 -11.16
N VAL A 64 -8.55 3.43 -10.51
CA VAL A 64 -9.22 4.34 -9.54
C VAL A 64 -9.01 5.80 -9.96
N ASP A 65 -9.67 6.75 -9.28
CA ASP A 65 -9.37 8.18 -9.48
C ASP A 65 -8.01 8.54 -8.84
N TYR A 66 -6.94 8.33 -9.62
CA TYR A 66 -5.58 8.65 -9.23
C TYR A 66 -5.42 10.14 -8.85
N ALA A 67 -6.19 11.06 -9.44
CA ALA A 67 -6.10 12.49 -9.11
C ALA A 67 -6.74 12.78 -7.75
N ALA A 68 -7.88 12.18 -7.44
CA ALA A 68 -8.50 12.24 -6.12
C ALA A 68 -7.59 11.63 -5.03
N HIS A 69 -6.96 10.47 -5.30
CA HIS A 69 -5.99 9.88 -4.38
C HIS A 69 -4.76 10.77 -4.17
N ILE A 70 -4.18 11.36 -5.22
CA ILE A 70 -3.05 12.29 -5.12
C ILE A 70 -3.44 13.52 -4.29
N ALA A 71 -4.59 14.14 -4.56
CA ALA A 71 -5.07 15.29 -3.81
C ALA A 71 -5.32 14.96 -2.32
N LYS A 72 -5.88 13.78 -2.03
CA LYS A 72 -6.10 13.28 -0.66
C LYS A 72 -4.79 12.99 0.08
N ALA A 73 -3.78 12.46 -0.62
CA ALA A 73 -2.44 12.26 -0.07
C ALA A 73 -1.71 13.58 0.21
N GLN A 74 -1.77 14.55 -0.71
CA GLN A 74 -1.25 15.90 -0.51
C GLN A 74 -1.91 16.60 0.69
N ALA A 75 -3.24 16.46 0.85
CA ALA A 75 -3.98 17.03 1.98
C ALA A 75 -3.60 16.38 3.33
N ALA A 76 -3.14 15.13 3.33
CA ALA A 76 -2.55 14.46 4.49
C ALA A 76 -1.06 14.80 4.71
N GLY A 77 -0.48 15.67 3.89
CA GLY A 77 0.92 16.09 3.98
C GLY A 77 1.93 15.09 3.39
N ILE A 78 1.49 14.14 2.57
CA ILE A 78 2.34 13.17 1.87
C ILE A 78 2.92 13.86 0.62
N ASP A 79 4.23 13.69 0.37
CA ASP A 79 4.94 14.29 -0.78
C ASP A 79 4.92 13.40 -2.02
N ALA A 80 4.91 12.07 -1.82
CA ALA A 80 5.04 11.12 -2.92
C ALA A 80 4.38 9.75 -2.71
N PHE A 81 4.03 9.07 -3.81
CA PHE A 81 3.79 7.62 -3.80
C PHE A 81 5.03 6.84 -4.23
N ALA A 82 5.33 5.78 -3.47
CA ALA A 82 6.32 4.76 -3.82
C ALA A 82 5.60 3.64 -4.56
N LEU A 83 5.64 3.68 -5.90
CA LEU A 83 4.99 2.74 -6.80
C LEU A 83 5.68 1.37 -6.71
N ASN A 84 5.05 0.43 -6.02
CA ASN A 84 5.46 -0.97 -6.00
C ASN A 84 5.12 -1.61 -7.34
N TYR A 85 6.14 -1.79 -8.17
CA TYR A 85 6.05 -2.56 -9.40
C TYR A 85 6.73 -3.91 -9.16
N GLY A 86 5.90 -4.96 -9.12
CA GLY A 86 6.26 -6.34 -8.86
C GLY A 86 5.23 -7.02 -7.94
N GLY A 87 5.47 -8.28 -7.60
CA GLY A 87 4.61 -9.10 -6.76
C GLY A 87 3.83 -10.16 -7.53
N TRP A 88 2.64 -10.50 -7.02
CA TRP A 88 1.89 -11.68 -7.49
C TRP A 88 1.32 -11.50 -8.90
N ASN A 89 1.53 -12.52 -9.75
CA ASN A 89 1.04 -12.59 -11.14
C ASN A 89 1.46 -11.43 -12.07
N LEU A 90 2.62 -10.80 -11.82
CA LEU A 90 3.16 -9.74 -12.69
C LEU A 90 3.12 -10.11 -14.19
N GLU A 91 3.55 -11.32 -14.56
CA GLU A 91 3.55 -11.77 -15.96
C GLU A 91 2.14 -11.77 -16.61
N THR A 92 1.09 -12.05 -15.82
CA THR A 92 -0.31 -12.05 -16.28
C THR A 92 -0.87 -10.64 -16.41
N TYR A 93 -0.43 -9.70 -15.56
CA TYR A 93 -1.04 -8.37 -15.44
C TYR A 93 -0.14 -7.20 -15.88
N ARG A 94 1.08 -7.46 -16.37
CA ARG A 94 2.08 -6.45 -16.73
C ARG A 94 1.51 -5.29 -17.55
N SER A 95 0.73 -5.58 -18.60
CA SER A 95 0.12 -4.54 -19.45
C SER A 95 -0.84 -3.61 -18.68
N ALA A 96 -1.66 -4.16 -17.77
CA ALA A 96 -2.56 -3.38 -16.93
C ALA A 96 -1.81 -2.55 -15.89
N TRP A 97 -0.71 -3.08 -15.35
CA TRP A 97 0.14 -2.39 -14.38
C TRP A 97 0.92 -1.25 -15.01
N LEU A 98 1.48 -1.44 -16.22
CA LEU A 98 2.11 -0.38 -17.00
C LEU A 98 1.10 0.72 -17.40
N SER A 99 -0.14 0.34 -17.74
CA SER A 99 -1.22 1.30 -17.96
C SER A 99 -1.56 2.10 -16.70
N SER A 100 -1.64 1.43 -15.54
CA SER A 100 -1.86 2.08 -14.23
C SER A 100 -0.73 3.05 -13.86
N ILE A 101 0.53 2.71 -14.16
CA ILE A 101 1.69 3.59 -13.99
C ILE A 101 1.55 4.84 -14.87
N SER A 102 1.19 4.67 -16.14
CA SER A 102 0.96 5.80 -17.05
C SER A 102 -0.17 6.72 -16.55
N ALA A 103 -1.28 6.14 -16.09
CA ALA A 103 -2.43 6.87 -15.56
C ALA A 103 -2.10 7.66 -14.28
N ILE A 104 -1.34 7.10 -13.33
CA ILE A 104 -0.97 7.82 -12.11
C ILE A 104 0.08 8.91 -12.36
N PHE A 105 1.03 8.70 -13.28
CA PHE A 105 1.94 9.78 -13.72
C PHE A 105 1.18 10.90 -14.44
N LYS A 106 0.19 10.56 -15.27
CA LYS A 106 -0.68 11.54 -15.93
C LYS A 106 -1.52 12.35 -14.93
N ALA A 107 -2.07 11.70 -13.91
CA ALA A 107 -2.82 12.34 -12.84
C ALA A 107 -1.96 13.25 -11.93
N ALA A 108 -0.63 13.04 -11.91
CA ALA A 108 0.29 13.89 -11.17
C ALA A 108 0.72 15.17 -11.92
N GLU A 109 0.52 15.25 -13.25
CA GLU A 109 0.90 16.42 -14.05
C GLU A 109 0.33 17.72 -13.48
N GLY A 110 1.15 18.78 -13.45
CA GLY A 110 0.76 20.09 -12.92
C GLY A 110 0.66 20.16 -11.38
N THR A 111 0.68 19.03 -10.67
CA THR A 111 0.77 18.99 -9.20
C THR A 111 2.23 19.10 -8.72
N THR A 112 2.41 19.42 -7.43
CA THR A 112 3.71 19.31 -6.75
C THR A 112 4.05 17.89 -6.30
N PHE A 113 3.08 16.98 -6.26
CA PHE A 113 3.22 15.61 -5.76
C PHE A 113 4.17 14.80 -6.63
N LYS A 114 4.92 13.87 -6.02
CA LYS A 114 5.93 13.08 -6.69
C LYS A 114 5.62 11.58 -6.73
N LEU A 115 6.27 10.88 -7.62
CA LEU A 115 6.14 9.44 -7.84
C LEU A 115 7.53 8.85 -8.01
N PHE A 116 7.78 7.66 -7.49
CA PHE A 116 9.00 6.92 -7.72
C PHE A 116 8.75 5.42 -7.63
N PHE A 117 9.65 4.60 -8.17
CA PHE A 117 9.52 3.15 -8.09
C PHE A 117 10.12 2.57 -6.81
N SER A 118 9.36 1.67 -6.21
CA SER A 118 9.80 0.73 -5.18
C SER A 118 9.74 -0.68 -5.76
N PHE A 119 10.73 -1.06 -6.56
CA PHE A 119 10.72 -2.33 -7.29
C PHE A 119 10.64 -3.55 -6.35
N ASP A 120 9.68 -4.45 -6.53
CA ASP A 120 9.61 -5.71 -5.77
C ASP A 120 10.49 -6.77 -6.43
N MET A 121 11.72 -6.82 -5.94
CA MET A 121 12.81 -7.65 -6.44
C MET A 121 12.65 -9.14 -6.11
N THR A 122 11.53 -9.56 -5.51
CA THR A 122 11.12 -10.97 -5.48
C THR A 122 10.56 -11.45 -6.82
N SER A 123 10.24 -10.52 -7.73
CA SER A 123 9.50 -10.78 -8.98
C SER A 123 10.04 -10.09 -10.23
N VAL A 124 10.68 -8.91 -10.10
CA VAL A 124 11.19 -8.14 -11.25
C VAL A 124 12.68 -8.35 -11.51
N GLY A 125 13.08 -8.21 -12.77
CA GLY A 125 14.47 -8.34 -13.20
C GLY A 125 15.18 -7.00 -13.40
N ARG A 126 16.47 -7.10 -13.77
CA ARG A 126 17.30 -5.95 -14.21
C ARG A 126 16.59 -5.09 -15.27
N ASP A 127 15.96 -5.74 -16.24
CA ASP A 127 15.43 -5.06 -17.42
C ASP A 127 14.11 -4.32 -17.13
N ASP A 128 13.30 -4.79 -16.17
CA ASP A 128 12.18 -4.02 -15.61
C ASP A 128 12.69 -2.72 -14.94
N VAL A 129 13.69 -2.84 -14.06
CA VAL A 129 14.28 -1.71 -13.33
C VAL A 129 14.84 -0.67 -14.31
N LEU A 130 15.62 -1.11 -15.31
CA LEU A 130 16.21 -0.23 -16.32
C LEU A 130 15.15 0.42 -17.23
N SER A 131 14.17 -0.35 -17.72
CA SER A 131 13.17 0.18 -18.67
C SER A 131 12.26 1.23 -18.01
N LEU A 132 11.73 0.95 -16.82
CA LEU A 132 10.88 1.91 -16.09
C LEU A 132 11.66 3.14 -15.61
N SER A 133 12.92 2.97 -15.17
CA SER A 133 13.78 4.11 -14.80
C SER A 133 14.06 5.03 -16.00
N ARG A 134 14.33 4.46 -17.19
CA ARG A 134 14.52 5.23 -18.42
C ARG A 134 13.25 5.92 -18.91
N GLN A 135 12.11 5.24 -18.85
CA GLN A 135 10.82 5.74 -19.33
C GLN A 135 10.32 6.93 -18.50
N TRP A 136 10.40 6.82 -17.16
CA TRP A 136 9.77 7.79 -16.26
C TRP A 136 10.74 8.73 -15.54
N GLY A 137 12.04 8.44 -15.58
CA GLY A 137 13.06 9.19 -14.84
C GLY A 137 13.05 10.70 -15.09
N ASN A 138 12.84 11.12 -16.34
CA ASN A 138 12.77 12.54 -16.72
C ASN A 138 11.36 13.16 -16.61
N HIS A 139 10.36 12.42 -16.10
CA HIS A 139 9.02 12.98 -15.90
C HIS A 139 9.04 14.06 -14.80
N ALA A 140 8.35 15.18 -15.00
CA ALA A 140 8.38 16.32 -14.07
C ALA A 140 7.91 15.96 -12.64
N ASN A 141 7.05 14.95 -12.52
CA ASN A 141 6.57 14.39 -11.25
C ASN A 141 7.35 13.17 -10.75
N PHE A 142 8.43 12.74 -11.42
CA PHE A 142 9.35 11.77 -10.81
C PHE A 142 10.05 12.40 -9.60
N LEU A 143 10.21 11.66 -8.51
CA LEU A 143 10.94 12.15 -7.34
C LEU A 143 12.45 12.19 -7.62
N TRP A 144 12.99 13.39 -7.76
CA TRP A 144 14.44 13.61 -7.71
C TRP A 144 14.83 14.10 -6.31
N TYR A 145 15.91 13.56 -5.77
CA TYR A 145 16.45 13.87 -4.44
C TYR A 145 17.97 13.96 -4.52
N GLU A 146 18.56 15.00 -3.92
CA GLU A 146 19.98 15.35 -4.04
C GLU A 146 20.51 15.32 -5.50
N GLY A 147 19.68 15.76 -6.45
CA GLY A 147 20.03 15.82 -7.88
C GLY A 147 20.05 14.47 -8.60
N LYS A 148 19.33 13.46 -8.08
CA LYS A 148 19.28 12.09 -8.62
C LYS A 148 17.86 11.51 -8.57
N MET A 149 17.51 10.58 -9.46
CA MET A 149 16.26 9.82 -9.39
C MET A 149 16.19 9.01 -8.09
N PHE A 150 15.17 9.22 -7.26
CA PHE A 150 14.98 8.39 -6.06
C PHE A 150 14.42 7.02 -6.46
N VAL A 151 15.04 5.94 -5.99
CA VAL A 151 14.58 4.56 -6.22
C VAL A 151 14.74 3.74 -4.94
N SER A 152 13.66 3.07 -4.53
CA SER A 152 13.69 2.07 -3.46
C SER A 152 13.38 0.68 -4.01
N THR A 153 13.39 -0.32 -3.13
CA THR A 153 12.98 -1.69 -3.44
C THR A 153 12.22 -2.31 -2.29
N PHE A 154 11.41 -3.32 -2.59
CA PHE A 154 11.09 -4.39 -1.65
C PHE A 154 12.05 -5.55 -1.93
N GLU A 155 12.85 -5.92 -0.93
CA GLU A 155 14.09 -6.72 -1.02
C GLU A 155 15.18 -6.15 -1.96
N LYS A 156 16.46 -6.49 -1.75
CA LYS A 156 17.55 -6.01 -2.63
C LYS A 156 17.53 -6.72 -4.00
N GLY A 157 16.97 -7.93 -4.07
CA GLY A 157 17.17 -8.86 -5.19
C GLY A 157 18.64 -9.28 -5.36
N ASN A 158 18.88 -10.21 -6.27
CA ASN A 158 20.21 -10.75 -6.55
C ASN A 158 20.89 -10.09 -7.78
N LEU A 159 20.88 -8.75 -7.84
CA LEU A 159 21.59 -7.96 -8.85
C LEU A 159 22.89 -7.35 -8.29
N ASP A 160 23.89 -7.20 -9.16
CA ASP A 160 25.05 -6.32 -9.02
C ASP A 160 24.64 -4.89 -9.40
N TRP A 161 23.89 -4.25 -8.48
CA TRP A 161 23.35 -2.90 -8.65
C TRP A 161 24.36 -1.87 -9.20
N PRO A 162 25.62 -1.77 -8.71
CA PRO A 162 26.64 -0.91 -9.29
C PRO A 162 26.79 -1.03 -10.82
N ASN A 163 26.96 -2.25 -11.33
CA ASN A 163 27.34 -2.49 -12.74
C ASN A 163 26.12 -2.72 -13.64
N GLU A 164 25.05 -3.33 -13.13
CA GLU A 164 23.86 -3.68 -13.90
C GLU A 164 22.85 -2.53 -14.03
N ILE A 165 22.77 -1.65 -13.01
CA ILE A 165 21.72 -0.62 -12.89
C ILE A 165 22.30 0.80 -12.73
N LEU A 166 23.06 1.04 -11.66
CA LEU A 166 23.42 2.38 -11.20
C LEU A 166 24.39 3.08 -12.18
N THR A 167 25.42 2.38 -12.65
CA THR A 167 26.38 2.95 -13.63
C THR A 167 25.76 3.14 -15.02
N PRO A 168 25.00 2.18 -15.60
CA PRO A 168 24.27 2.40 -16.85
C PRO A 168 23.35 3.63 -16.82
N LEU A 169 22.48 3.76 -15.81
CA LEU A 169 21.56 4.89 -15.71
C LEU A 169 22.31 6.22 -15.49
N ALA A 170 23.37 6.24 -14.66
CA ALA A 170 24.19 7.45 -14.49
C ALA A 170 24.88 7.91 -15.79
N ASN A 171 25.37 6.97 -16.62
CA ASN A 171 25.95 7.28 -17.93
C ASN A 171 24.92 7.82 -18.94
N GLU A 172 23.64 7.52 -18.74
CA GLU A 172 22.51 8.00 -19.56
C GLU A 172 21.93 9.34 -19.05
N GLY A 173 22.57 9.99 -18.07
CA GLY A 173 22.10 11.24 -17.47
C GLY A 173 21.02 11.05 -16.39
N LEU A 174 20.77 9.80 -15.98
CA LEU A 174 19.77 9.39 -14.99
C LEU A 174 20.43 8.83 -13.72
N PRO A 175 21.26 9.60 -12.98
CA PRO A 175 21.91 9.10 -11.77
C PRO A 175 20.85 8.77 -10.70
N VAL A 176 21.06 7.69 -9.96
CA VAL A 176 20.08 7.16 -8.99
C VAL A 176 20.51 7.49 -7.55
N TYR A 177 19.54 7.90 -6.72
CA TYR A 177 19.60 7.86 -5.26
C TYR A 177 18.95 6.56 -4.80
N PHE A 178 19.77 5.57 -4.51
CA PHE A 178 19.33 4.22 -4.22
C PHE A 178 19.12 4.04 -2.70
N MET A 179 17.89 3.68 -2.33
CA MET A 179 17.46 3.44 -0.95
C MET A 179 16.66 2.12 -0.85
N PRO A 180 17.33 0.95 -0.99
CA PRO A 180 16.67 -0.35 -0.96
C PRO A 180 16.27 -0.80 0.45
N MET A 181 15.32 -1.72 0.50
CA MET A 181 15.14 -2.64 1.63
C MET A 181 16.08 -3.84 1.42
N PHE A 182 16.95 -4.14 2.39
CA PHE A 182 17.98 -5.18 2.22
C PHE A 182 17.56 -6.59 2.61
N SER A 183 16.74 -6.69 3.67
CA SER A 183 16.31 -7.92 4.29
C SER A 183 15.11 -7.65 5.20
N GLN A 184 14.30 -8.67 5.44
CA GLN A 184 13.16 -8.56 6.34
C GLN A 184 13.63 -8.28 7.78
N PHE A 185 13.10 -7.19 8.34
CA PHE A 185 13.13 -6.85 9.77
C PHE A 185 14.52 -6.82 10.45
N SER A 186 15.56 -6.44 9.70
CA SER A 186 16.95 -6.40 10.19
C SER A 186 17.70 -5.18 9.66
N CYS A 187 18.76 -4.76 10.37
CA CYS A 187 19.62 -3.65 9.96
C CYS A 187 20.80 -4.15 9.12
N PRO A 188 21.08 -3.57 7.93
CA PRO A 188 22.13 -4.05 7.03
C PRO A 188 23.54 -3.67 7.52
N ASP A 189 24.53 -4.46 7.11
CA ASP A 189 25.92 -4.03 7.14
C ASP A 189 26.19 -3.03 6.00
N LEU A 190 26.56 -1.80 6.36
CA LEU A 190 26.96 -0.76 5.39
C LEU A 190 28.16 -1.18 4.52
N GLY A 191 29.05 -2.01 5.05
CA GLY A 191 30.24 -2.50 4.35
C GLY A 191 29.91 -3.41 3.16
N ALA A 192 28.79 -4.13 3.22
CA ALA A 192 28.32 -4.98 2.13
C ALA A 192 27.67 -4.18 0.98
N TYR A 193 27.19 -2.96 1.26
CA TYR A 193 26.36 -2.18 0.34
C TYR A 193 26.81 -0.71 0.20
N PRO A 194 28.10 -0.43 -0.06
CA PRO A 194 28.65 0.94 -0.07
C PRO A 194 27.99 1.84 -1.13
N TYR A 195 27.41 1.23 -2.16
CA TYR A 195 26.74 1.88 -3.30
C TYR A 195 25.31 2.36 -3.02
N ALA A 196 24.69 2.00 -1.90
CA ALA A 196 23.40 2.57 -1.50
C ALA A 196 23.62 3.95 -0.85
N GLN A 197 22.82 4.95 -1.24
CA GLN A 197 22.90 6.32 -0.70
C GLN A 197 22.08 6.47 0.59
N GLY A 198 20.99 5.71 0.70
CA GLY A 198 20.21 5.57 1.93
C GLY A 198 19.82 4.12 2.22
N LEU A 199 19.14 3.91 3.33
CA LEU A 199 18.58 2.63 3.74
C LEU A 199 17.05 2.77 3.88
N TYR A 200 16.27 1.81 3.36
CA TYR A 200 14.85 1.70 3.68
C TYR A 200 14.61 0.56 4.68
N LYS A 201 13.87 0.84 5.75
CA LYS A 201 13.43 -0.15 6.73
C LYS A 201 11.91 -0.34 6.64
N TRP A 202 11.48 -1.51 6.18
CA TRP A 202 10.09 -1.94 6.28
C TRP A 202 9.68 -2.16 7.74
N ILE A 203 8.39 -2.05 8.04
CA ILE A 203 7.84 -2.34 9.37
C ILE A 203 7.86 -3.85 9.64
N ASP A 204 8.23 -4.27 10.84
CA ASP A 204 7.98 -5.63 11.34
C ASP A 204 6.57 -5.69 11.95
N PRO A 205 5.59 -6.32 11.29
CA PRO A 205 4.24 -6.41 11.83
C PRO A 205 4.12 -7.45 12.96
N SER A 206 5.03 -8.43 13.01
CA SER A 206 4.95 -9.54 13.96
C SER A 206 5.32 -9.13 15.39
N SER A 207 6.19 -8.13 15.54
CA SER A 207 6.70 -7.70 16.84
C SER A 207 7.09 -6.23 16.86
N PHE A 208 6.22 -5.37 17.41
CA PHE A 208 6.53 -3.94 17.61
C PHE A 208 7.77 -3.69 18.48
N ALA A 209 8.06 -4.59 19.43
CA ALA A 209 9.27 -4.51 20.25
C ALA A 209 10.54 -4.74 19.42
N ASN A 210 10.51 -5.65 18.44
CA ASN A 210 11.58 -5.84 17.47
C ASN A 210 11.61 -4.66 16.48
N ASP A 211 10.45 -4.25 15.96
CA ASP A 211 10.30 -3.11 15.04
C ASP A 211 11.01 -1.85 15.58
N GLN A 212 10.74 -1.46 16.84
CA GLN A 212 11.44 -0.36 17.50
C GLN A 212 12.94 -0.63 17.75
N ALA A 213 13.33 -1.88 18.05
CA ALA A 213 14.73 -2.21 18.28
C ALA A 213 15.55 -2.04 17.00
N VAL A 214 14.98 -2.41 15.86
CA VAL A 214 15.55 -2.22 14.53
C VAL A 214 15.53 -0.74 14.13
N ASP A 215 14.46 0.02 14.40
CA ASP A 215 14.44 1.48 14.20
C ASP A 215 15.65 2.16 14.87
N ARG A 216 15.96 1.79 16.12
CA ARG A 216 17.12 2.32 16.86
C ARG A 216 18.47 1.94 16.23
N GLN A 217 18.57 0.81 15.55
CA GLN A 217 19.78 0.41 14.81
C GLN A 217 19.97 1.28 13.56
N TYR A 218 18.92 1.48 12.76
CA TYR A 218 18.98 2.36 11.58
C TYR A 218 19.23 3.83 11.98
N ALA A 219 18.62 4.32 13.07
CA ALA A 219 18.88 5.65 13.62
C ALA A 219 20.35 5.85 14.04
N ALA A 220 21.05 4.79 14.50
CA ALA A 220 22.48 4.84 14.78
C ALA A 220 23.36 4.87 13.51
N LEU A 221 22.84 4.43 12.36
CA LEU A 221 23.49 4.54 11.05
C LEU A 221 23.21 5.86 10.33
N LYS A 222 22.20 6.64 10.76
CA LYS A 222 21.81 7.94 10.20
C LYS A 222 22.98 8.93 9.95
N PRO A 223 24.04 9.00 10.79
CA PRO A 223 25.20 9.86 10.51
C PRO A 223 26.06 9.43 9.30
N GLN A 224 25.83 8.22 8.75
CA GLN A 224 26.61 7.63 7.65
C GLN A 224 25.78 7.40 6.37
N ARG A 225 24.46 7.21 6.49
CA ARG A 225 23.50 7.02 5.39
C ARG A 225 22.14 7.56 5.82
N ALA A 226 21.40 8.19 4.88
CA ALA A 226 20.03 8.62 5.15
C ALA A 226 19.11 7.41 5.40
N TRP A 227 18.10 7.57 6.24
CA TRP A 227 17.17 6.47 6.59
C TRP A 227 15.71 6.83 6.34
N MET A 228 14.99 5.95 5.63
CA MET A 228 13.52 5.95 5.53
C MET A 228 12.90 4.89 6.44
N ALA A 229 11.96 5.31 7.30
CA ALA A 229 11.28 4.44 8.25
C ALA A 229 9.86 4.08 7.79
N GLY A 230 9.55 2.78 7.69
CA GLY A 230 8.19 2.29 7.47
C GLY A 230 7.30 2.42 8.71
N VAL A 231 6.03 2.78 8.52
CA VAL A 231 4.97 2.86 9.55
C VAL A 231 3.62 2.42 8.97
N ALA A 232 2.89 1.58 9.70
CA ALA A 232 1.57 1.07 9.33
C ALA A 232 0.57 1.23 10.49
N PRO A 233 -0.75 1.25 10.22
CA PRO A 233 -1.76 1.35 11.27
C PRO A 233 -2.16 -0.01 11.85
N TRP A 234 -2.16 -1.04 11.00
CA TRP A 234 -2.67 -2.39 11.27
C TRP A 234 -2.08 -3.39 10.27
N PHE A 235 -2.20 -4.69 10.56
CA PHE A 235 -1.78 -5.77 9.66
C PHE A 235 -2.60 -7.05 9.87
N TYR A 236 -3.36 -7.46 8.84
CA TYR A 236 -4.17 -8.68 8.84
C TYR A 236 -4.47 -9.15 7.41
N ALA A 237 -4.30 -10.44 7.15
CA ALA A 237 -4.63 -11.08 5.88
C ALA A 237 -5.36 -12.42 6.10
N HIS A 238 -6.30 -12.75 5.21
CA HIS A 238 -7.16 -13.94 5.30
C HIS A 238 -7.39 -14.59 3.92
N TYR A 239 -6.30 -14.76 3.17
CA TYR A 239 -6.24 -15.55 1.95
C TYR A 239 -5.87 -17.00 2.25
N ALA A 240 -6.24 -17.93 1.36
CA ALA A 240 -5.77 -19.33 1.43
C ALA A 240 -4.23 -19.48 1.38
N SER A 241 -3.51 -18.45 0.95
CA SER A 241 -2.04 -18.36 0.94
C SER A 241 -1.45 -17.52 2.09
N LYS A 242 -2.28 -16.76 2.83
CA LYS A 242 -1.89 -15.81 3.89
C LYS A 242 -3.07 -15.66 4.89
N ASN A 243 -3.14 -16.48 5.93
CA ASN A 243 -4.16 -16.38 6.99
C ASN A 243 -3.53 -16.07 8.35
N TRP A 244 -3.25 -14.80 8.62
CA TRP A 244 -2.58 -14.31 9.83
C TRP A 244 -3.16 -12.97 10.29
N GLY A 245 -3.23 -12.77 11.60
CA GLY A 245 -3.55 -11.48 12.23
C GLY A 245 -2.39 -11.06 13.11
N ASN A 246 -1.63 -10.05 12.69
CA ASN A 246 -0.40 -9.71 13.39
C ASN A 246 -0.67 -8.87 14.65
N PRO A 247 0.00 -9.12 15.79
CA PRO A 247 -0.34 -8.55 17.09
C PRO A 247 0.13 -7.09 17.29
N LEU A 248 -0.03 -6.24 16.26
CA LEU A 248 0.04 -4.80 16.40
C LEU A 248 -1.22 -4.31 17.14
N ASP A 249 -1.16 -4.16 18.46
CA ASP A 249 -2.18 -3.43 19.23
C ASP A 249 -2.38 -2.03 18.59
N SER A 250 -3.64 -1.59 18.41
CA SER A 250 -3.95 -0.38 17.63
C SER A 250 -3.46 0.92 18.27
N SER A 251 -3.03 0.89 19.54
CA SER A 251 -2.32 2.02 20.17
C SER A 251 -0.85 2.12 19.75
N LEU A 252 -0.26 1.05 19.21
CA LEU A 252 1.14 1.01 18.78
C LEU A 252 1.40 1.82 17.51
N PHE A 253 0.37 2.12 16.72
CA PHE A 253 0.45 3.09 15.61
C PHE A 253 0.87 4.49 16.11
N VAL A 254 0.34 4.91 17.26
CA VAL A 254 0.75 6.16 17.93
C VAL A 254 2.16 6.04 18.50
N ASP A 255 2.49 4.93 19.18
CA ASP A 255 3.83 4.73 19.74
C ASP A 255 4.90 4.67 18.66
N LYS A 256 4.58 4.11 17.48
CA LYS A 256 5.45 4.09 16.31
C LYS A 256 5.76 5.51 15.85
N PHE A 257 4.74 6.34 15.65
CA PHE A 257 4.97 7.74 15.27
C PHE A 257 5.70 8.55 16.36
N GLN A 258 5.37 8.37 17.64
CA GLN A 258 6.08 9.04 18.75
C GLN A 258 7.56 8.60 18.84
N SER A 259 7.86 7.33 18.57
CA SER A 259 9.23 6.83 18.42
C SER A 259 9.93 7.48 17.23
N LEU A 260 9.32 7.50 16.04
CA LEU A 260 9.92 8.11 14.85
C LEU A 260 10.14 9.63 14.99
N LEU A 261 9.23 10.36 15.65
CA LEU A 261 9.43 11.78 15.97
C LEU A 261 10.64 12.02 16.90
N THR A 262 11.00 11.02 17.73
CA THR A 262 12.17 11.09 18.62
C THR A 262 13.47 10.68 17.91
N LEU A 263 13.39 9.73 16.96
CA LEU A 263 14.54 9.24 16.19
C LEU A 263 14.87 10.12 14.96
N ASP A 264 13.92 10.92 14.50
CA ASP A 264 14.05 11.85 13.36
C ASP A 264 14.60 11.15 12.11
N PRO A 265 13.90 10.18 11.48
CA PRO A 265 14.37 9.60 10.22
C PRO A 265 14.44 10.68 9.13
N ASP A 266 15.21 10.44 8.06
CA ASP A 266 15.31 11.38 6.92
C ASP A 266 14.09 11.34 6.01
N ALA A 267 13.38 10.21 6.00
CA ALA A 267 12.06 10.06 5.40
C ALA A 267 11.17 9.10 6.19
N ILE A 268 9.85 9.17 5.98
CA ILE A 268 8.87 8.20 6.47
C ILE A 268 8.12 7.60 5.28
N GLN A 269 7.85 6.29 5.32
CA GLN A 269 6.95 5.62 4.38
C GLN A 269 5.74 5.05 5.13
N LEU A 270 4.55 5.53 4.76
CA LEU A 270 3.28 4.93 5.13
C LEU A 270 3.13 3.61 4.36
N VAL A 271 3.14 2.51 5.11
CA VAL A 271 2.89 1.15 4.65
C VAL A 271 1.45 0.83 5.04
N THR A 272 0.46 0.92 4.16
CA THR A 272 0.51 1.25 2.71
C THR A 272 -0.59 2.28 2.36
N TRP A 273 -0.61 2.78 1.13
CA TRP A 273 -1.75 3.55 0.64
C TRP A 273 -2.95 2.63 0.33
N ASN A 274 -2.74 1.51 -0.35
CA ASN A 274 -3.80 0.70 -0.96
C ASN A 274 -3.59 -0.83 -0.89
N ASP A 275 -2.74 -1.37 0.00
CA ASP A 275 -2.77 -2.81 0.31
C ASP A 275 -3.94 -3.12 1.26
N PHE A 276 -5.11 -3.27 0.63
CA PHE A 276 -6.34 -3.68 1.29
C PHE A 276 -6.30 -5.13 1.76
N GLY A 277 -5.51 -5.98 1.09
CA GLY A 277 -5.40 -7.41 1.38
C GLY A 277 -4.65 -7.72 2.67
N GLU A 278 -3.61 -6.95 2.97
CA GLU A 278 -2.88 -7.02 4.24
C GLU A 278 -3.41 -6.04 5.31
N SER A 279 -4.53 -5.37 5.03
CA SER A 279 -5.22 -4.43 5.93
C SER A 279 -4.38 -3.23 6.41
N SER A 280 -3.30 -2.91 5.71
CA SER A 280 -2.34 -1.85 6.10
C SER A 280 -2.66 -0.48 5.50
N TYR A 281 -3.71 -0.39 4.69
CA TYR A 281 -4.06 0.77 3.87
C TYR A 281 -4.45 2.03 4.67
N PHE A 282 -4.10 3.19 4.11
CA PHE A 282 -4.56 4.53 4.54
C PHE A 282 -5.49 5.22 3.54
N GLY A 283 -5.47 4.83 2.27
CA GLY A 283 -6.33 5.38 1.23
C GLY A 283 -7.76 4.85 1.29
N PRO A 284 -8.72 5.50 0.61
CA PRO A 284 -10.08 4.99 0.53
C PRO A 284 -10.11 3.66 -0.24
N ALA A 285 -10.91 2.71 0.26
CA ALA A 285 -11.15 1.43 -0.38
C ALA A 285 -12.17 1.60 -1.52
N GLU A 286 -11.69 2.02 -2.69
CA GLU A 286 -12.48 2.21 -3.91
C GLU A 286 -12.37 0.99 -4.84
N GLY A 287 -13.37 0.81 -5.73
CA GLY A 287 -13.38 -0.30 -6.71
C GLY A 287 -13.44 -1.71 -6.11
N VAL A 288 -13.91 -1.84 -4.87
CA VAL A 288 -13.80 -3.07 -4.08
C VAL A 288 -14.78 -4.17 -4.53
N LEU A 289 -14.31 -5.42 -4.50
CA LEU A 289 -15.12 -6.62 -4.71
C LEU A 289 -16.03 -6.91 -3.48
N ASP A 290 -17.21 -7.45 -3.73
CA ASP A 290 -18.11 -7.91 -2.67
C ASP A 290 -17.47 -9.02 -1.78
N ASP A 291 -17.92 -9.10 -0.53
CA ASP A 291 -17.55 -10.14 0.46
C ASP A 291 -16.03 -10.26 0.77
N GLN A 292 -15.31 -9.14 0.88
CA GLN A 292 -13.93 -9.09 1.39
C GLN A 292 -13.84 -8.41 2.76
N TRP A 293 -12.83 -8.73 3.56
CA TRP A 293 -12.71 -8.22 4.94
C TRP A 293 -12.44 -6.70 5.03
N TRP A 294 -12.05 -6.06 3.94
CA TRP A 294 -11.86 -4.61 3.84
C TRP A 294 -13.05 -3.86 3.21
N SER A 295 -14.03 -4.54 2.58
CA SER A 295 -15.06 -3.92 1.72
C SER A 295 -15.96 -2.87 2.39
N HIS A 296 -16.00 -2.86 3.73
CA HIS A 296 -16.86 -1.96 4.52
C HIS A 296 -16.10 -1.20 5.61
N LEU A 297 -14.75 -1.17 5.55
CA LEU A 297 -13.90 -0.59 6.59
C LEU A 297 -13.14 0.62 6.05
N ASN A 298 -13.63 1.83 6.39
CA ASN A 298 -12.95 3.08 6.05
C ASN A 298 -11.83 3.38 7.06
N HIS A 299 -10.62 3.65 6.55
CA HIS A 299 -9.44 4.00 7.33
C HIS A 299 -9.13 5.52 7.35
N ASP A 300 -10.04 6.38 6.89
CA ASP A 300 -9.86 7.85 6.87
C ASP A 300 -9.46 8.46 8.22
N ALA A 301 -9.98 7.93 9.33
CA ALA A 301 -9.60 8.36 10.68
C ALA A 301 -8.14 8.02 11.03
N LEU A 302 -7.56 6.95 10.46
CA LEU A 302 -6.14 6.61 10.58
C LEU A 302 -5.27 7.54 9.72
N LEU A 303 -5.72 7.90 8.51
CA LEU A 303 -5.04 8.87 7.65
C LEU A 303 -5.05 10.28 8.26
N GLU A 304 -6.15 10.69 8.88
CA GLU A 304 -6.26 11.98 9.57
C GLU A 304 -5.40 12.03 10.84
N LEU A 305 -5.30 10.91 11.58
CA LEU A 305 -4.36 10.78 12.70
C LEU A 305 -2.90 10.77 12.21
N ALA A 306 -2.61 10.11 11.08
CA ALA A 306 -1.30 10.15 10.43
C ALA A 306 -0.91 11.59 10.05
N SER A 307 -1.83 12.36 9.46
CA SER A 307 -1.62 13.76 9.05
C SER A 307 -1.15 14.64 10.22
N TYR A 308 -1.67 14.46 11.44
CA TYR A 308 -1.17 15.14 12.63
C TYR A 308 0.31 14.82 12.93
N PHE A 309 0.71 13.55 12.85
CA PHE A 309 2.10 13.14 13.07
C PHE A 309 3.03 13.55 11.91
N ILE A 310 2.53 13.58 10.68
CA ILE A 310 3.23 14.04 9.47
C ILE A 310 3.52 15.54 9.56
N ALA A 311 2.54 16.34 9.98
CA ALA A 311 2.72 17.76 10.29
C ALA A 311 3.74 17.95 11.43
N ALA A 312 3.63 17.17 12.51
CA ALA A 312 4.57 17.22 13.63
C ALA A 312 6.00 16.86 13.23
N TYR A 313 6.16 15.85 12.38
CA TYR A 313 7.43 15.41 11.83
C TYR A 313 8.08 16.51 11.00
N LYS A 314 7.37 17.02 9.98
CA LYS A 314 7.88 18.08 9.11
C LYS A 314 8.26 19.33 9.89
N ALA A 315 7.41 19.80 10.81
CA ALA A 315 7.70 20.95 11.67
C ALA A 315 8.82 20.69 12.71
N GLY A 316 9.02 19.44 13.14
CA GLY A 316 9.90 19.09 14.26
C GLY A 316 9.30 19.39 15.64
N SER A 317 8.01 19.68 15.71
CA SER A 317 7.26 19.98 16.93
C SER A 317 5.77 19.71 16.70
N ALA A 318 5.04 19.34 17.75
CA ALA A 318 3.60 19.06 17.63
C ALA A 318 2.82 20.32 17.16
N PRO A 319 1.95 20.22 16.14
CA PRO A 319 1.14 21.35 15.69
C PRO A 319 0.06 21.70 16.73
N ALA A 320 -0.38 22.96 16.72
CA ALA A 320 -1.44 23.43 17.61
C ALA A 320 -2.78 22.74 17.30
N VAL A 321 -3.50 22.33 18.34
CA VAL A 321 -4.83 21.70 18.21
C VAL A 321 -5.88 22.79 17.97
N THR A 322 -6.21 23.02 16.70
CA THR A 322 -7.26 23.98 16.27
C THR A 322 -8.65 23.35 16.15
N THR A 323 -8.70 22.04 15.93
CA THR A 323 -9.91 21.21 15.95
C THR A 323 -9.66 20.07 16.91
N GLU A 324 -10.48 19.95 17.96
CA GLU A 324 -10.34 18.87 18.94
C GLU A 324 -10.97 17.59 18.38
N LYS A 325 -10.32 16.45 18.60
CA LYS A 325 -10.68 15.18 17.98
C LYS A 325 -10.59 14.03 18.97
N VAL A 326 -11.45 13.03 18.83
CA VAL A 326 -11.31 11.72 19.48
C VAL A 326 -11.40 10.65 18.40
N PHE A 327 -10.25 10.14 17.99
CA PHE A 327 -10.13 8.98 17.10
C PHE A 327 -10.37 7.70 17.91
N TYR A 328 -10.94 6.65 17.31
CA TYR A 328 -11.13 5.36 17.98
C TYR A 328 -11.09 4.19 17.00
N PHE A 329 -10.59 3.05 17.48
CA PHE A 329 -10.24 1.87 16.71
C PHE A 329 -10.59 0.58 17.46
N TYR A 330 -11.24 -0.36 16.79
CA TYR A 330 -11.67 -1.65 17.36
C TYR A 330 -11.88 -2.70 16.25
N ARG A 331 -11.86 -4.00 16.59
CA ARG A 331 -12.21 -5.08 15.65
C ARG A 331 -13.73 -5.28 15.59
N PRO A 332 -14.33 -5.70 14.46
CA PRO A 332 -15.77 -5.93 14.35
C PRO A 332 -16.29 -7.12 15.17
N HIS A 333 -15.41 -7.97 15.73
CA HIS A 333 -15.78 -9.08 16.60
C HIS A 333 -14.68 -9.37 17.64
N ALA A 334 -15.01 -10.11 18.70
CA ALA A 334 -14.04 -10.60 19.69
C ALA A 334 -13.06 -11.60 19.04
N LEU A 335 -11.81 -11.61 19.48
CA LEU A 335 -10.77 -12.55 19.00
C LEU A 335 -11.22 -14.02 19.11
N ARG A 336 -12.10 -14.31 20.09
CA ARG A 336 -12.65 -15.65 20.36
C ARG A 336 -14.11 -15.83 19.91
N ALA A 337 -14.62 -14.97 19.03
CA ALA A 337 -15.83 -15.27 18.26
C ALA A 337 -15.64 -16.57 17.46
N VAL A 338 -16.72 -17.30 17.20
CA VAL A 338 -16.67 -18.57 16.46
C VAL A 338 -17.32 -18.36 15.09
N ALA A 339 -16.51 -18.38 14.03
CA ALA A 339 -17.01 -18.22 12.68
C ALA A 339 -17.84 -19.43 12.23
N SER A 340 -19.05 -19.15 11.74
CA SER A 340 -20.05 -20.17 11.42
C SER A 340 -19.84 -20.89 10.09
N ASN A 341 -19.07 -20.31 9.15
CA ASN A 341 -18.77 -20.91 7.86
C ASN A 341 -17.44 -20.37 7.28
N ASP A 342 -16.34 -20.59 8.01
CA ASP A 342 -14.99 -20.17 7.60
C ASP A 342 -14.13 -21.38 7.17
N PRO A 343 -13.71 -21.47 5.90
CA PRO A 343 -12.90 -22.58 5.40
C PRO A 343 -11.39 -22.43 5.68
N LEU A 344 -10.92 -21.27 6.14
CA LEU A 344 -9.52 -21.01 6.48
C LEU A 344 -9.25 -21.09 7.99
N GLY A 345 -10.27 -20.84 8.79
CA GLY A 345 -10.21 -20.88 10.25
C GLY A 345 -9.55 -19.66 10.88
N VAL A 346 -9.35 -19.72 12.20
CA VAL A 346 -8.75 -18.64 12.99
C VAL A 346 -7.39 -18.24 12.41
N PRO A 347 -7.15 -16.96 12.07
CA PRO A 347 -5.87 -16.49 11.58
C PRO A 347 -4.72 -16.79 12.56
N SER A 348 -3.54 -17.14 12.05
CA SER A 348 -2.37 -17.37 12.91
C SER A 348 -1.92 -16.08 13.61
N ASP A 349 -1.15 -16.26 14.70
CA ASP A 349 -0.43 -15.19 15.43
C ASP A 349 -1.30 -14.12 16.14
N ALA A 350 -2.61 -14.11 15.89
CA ALA A 350 -3.59 -13.22 16.50
C ALA A 350 -3.77 -13.39 18.02
N GLY A 351 -3.15 -14.41 18.62
CA GLY A 351 -3.28 -14.76 20.05
C GLY A 351 -2.82 -13.68 21.04
N GLY A 352 -2.16 -12.62 20.58
CA GLY A 352 -1.79 -11.44 21.39
C GLY A 352 -2.79 -10.27 21.35
N MET A 353 -3.83 -10.32 20.52
CA MET A 353 -4.76 -9.20 20.34
C MET A 353 -5.71 -9.02 21.54
N ALA A 354 -5.72 -7.83 22.15
CA ALA A 354 -6.71 -7.47 23.18
C ALA A 354 -8.08 -7.16 22.57
N ASP A 355 -9.16 -7.57 23.24
CA ASP A 355 -10.55 -7.25 22.92
C ASP A 355 -10.93 -5.87 23.51
N ASP A 356 -10.20 -4.83 23.09
CA ASP A 356 -10.32 -3.42 23.54
C ASP A 356 -10.85 -2.52 22.41
N ILE A 357 -11.56 -1.44 22.77
CA ILE A 357 -11.51 -0.19 22.00
C ILE A 357 -10.25 0.58 22.43
N VAL A 358 -9.44 1.00 21.47
CA VAL A 358 -8.41 2.02 21.66
C VAL A 358 -8.94 3.36 21.17
N ALA A 359 -8.72 4.44 21.93
CA ALA A 359 -9.04 5.80 21.50
C ALA A 359 -7.85 6.74 21.65
N VAL A 360 -7.79 7.77 20.81
CA VAL A 360 -6.75 8.81 20.82
C VAL A 360 -7.43 10.17 20.85
N ALA A 361 -7.36 10.81 22.01
CA ALA A 361 -7.87 12.16 22.21
C ALA A 361 -6.79 13.18 21.82
N LEU A 362 -7.15 14.17 21.00
CA LEU A 362 -6.31 15.31 20.65
C LEU A 362 -7.09 16.58 20.97
N VAL A 363 -6.76 17.24 22.08
CA VAL A 363 -7.58 18.30 22.69
C VAL A 363 -6.74 19.54 23.01
N ALA A 364 -7.34 20.72 22.89
CA ALA A 364 -6.69 22.01 23.09
C ALA A 364 -6.67 22.44 24.58
N ALA A 365 -7.63 21.96 25.36
CA ALA A 365 -7.76 22.23 26.79
C ALA A 365 -8.26 20.97 27.53
N PRO A 366 -8.06 20.87 28.86
CA PRO A 366 -8.57 19.74 29.64
C PRO A 366 -10.06 19.45 29.39
N ALA A 367 -10.40 18.16 29.36
CA ALA A 367 -11.70 17.66 28.96
C ALA A 367 -11.97 16.27 29.56
N GLN A 368 -13.17 15.75 29.32
CA GLN A 368 -13.52 14.36 29.57
C GLN A 368 -13.80 13.64 28.25
N VAL A 369 -13.22 12.47 28.07
CA VAL A 369 -13.59 11.56 26.97
C VAL A 369 -14.44 10.45 27.56
N VAL A 370 -15.63 10.25 27.00
CA VAL A 370 -16.48 9.10 27.26
C VAL A 370 -16.32 8.13 26.11
N ILE A 371 -15.92 6.89 26.41
CA ILE A 371 -15.95 5.76 25.48
C ILE A 371 -17.16 4.92 25.84
N THR A 372 -17.94 4.48 24.85
CA THR A 372 -19.08 3.58 25.01
C THR A 372 -18.93 2.39 24.07
N SER A 373 -19.12 1.19 24.63
CA SER A 373 -19.03 -0.08 23.93
C SER A 373 -20.23 -0.94 24.29
N GLY A 374 -21.11 -1.20 23.33
CA GLY A 374 -22.36 -1.91 23.57
C GLY A 374 -23.23 -1.22 24.62
N GLY A 375 -23.43 -1.89 25.76
CA GLY A 375 -24.15 -1.36 26.92
C GLY A 375 -23.27 -0.75 28.03
N ALA A 376 -21.96 -0.69 27.86
CA ALA A 376 -21.01 -0.20 28.86
C ALA A 376 -20.38 1.14 28.44
N SER A 377 -20.07 2.01 29.40
CA SER A 377 -19.33 3.25 29.17
C SER A 377 -18.27 3.50 30.24
N GLN A 378 -17.14 4.09 29.83
CA GLN A 378 -16.09 4.56 30.73
C GLN A 378 -15.76 6.03 30.42
N THR A 379 -15.53 6.83 31.47
CA THR A 379 -15.14 8.24 31.35
C THR A 379 -13.70 8.42 31.80
N PHE A 380 -12.94 9.24 31.07
CA PHE A 380 -11.54 9.54 31.30
C PHE A 380 -11.34 11.06 31.31
N ASP A 381 -10.81 11.63 32.39
CA ASP A 381 -10.30 13.00 32.38
C ASP A 381 -8.99 13.04 31.58
N VAL A 382 -8.87 13.97 30.62
CA VAL A 382 -7.70 14.11 29.75
C VAL A 382 -7.11 15.52 29.82
N PRO A 383 -5.77 15.67 29.85
CA PRO A 383 -5.09 16.96 29.74
C PRO A 383 -5.14 17.51 28.31
N ALA A 384 -4.71 18.75 28.13
CA ALA A 384 -4.41 19.30 26.79
C ALA A 384 -3.29 18.51 26.10
N GLY A 385 -3.36 18.39 24.77
CA GLY A 385 -2.42 17.62 23.94
C GLY A 385 -3.01 16.30 23.46
N LEU A 386 -2.15 15.30 23.24
CA LEU A 386 -2.53 13.96 22.77
C LEU A 386 -2.53 12.97 23.93
N THR A 387 -3.65 12.26 24.14
CA THR A 387 -3.80 11.21 25.16
C THR A 387 -4.32 9.92 24.52
N LYS A 388 -3.61 8.79 24.73
CA LYS A 388 -4.11 7.45 24.38
C LYS A 388 -4.98 6.91 25.50
N LEU A 389 -6.11 6.29 25.16
CA LEU A 389 -7.08 5.68 26.06
C LEU A 389 -7.40 4.26 25.57
N ARG A 390 -7.86 3.39 26.48
CA ARG A 390 -8.41 2.08 26.12
C ARG A 390 -9.50 1.64 27.09
N MET A 391 -10.42 0.82 26.61
CA MET A 391 -11.52 0.21 27.38
C MET A 391 -11.83 -1.17 26.78
N PRO A 392 -12.02 -2.23 27.58
CA PRO A 392 -12.48 -3.53 27.07
C PRO A 392 -13.82 -3.40 26.34
N PHE A 393 -13.95 -4.01 25.17
CA PHE A 393 -15.15 -3.86 24.34
C PHE A 393 -16.28 -4.84 24.67
N ALA A 394 -17.48 -4.54 24.16
CA ALA A 394 -18.67 -5.36 24.26
C ALA A 394 -19.50 -5.27 22.95
N GLU A 395 -20.29 -6.31 22.68
CA GLU A 395 -21.15 -6.37 21.49
C GLU A 395 -22.22 -5.26 21.48
N GLY A 396 -22.52 -4.75 20.28
CA GLY A 396 -23.43 -3.64 20.05
C GLY A 396 -22.75 -2.40 19.43
N ALA A 397 -23.39 -1.24 19.56
CA ALA A 397 -22.89 0.02 19.00
C ALA A 397 -21.64 0.53 19.73
N GLN A 398 -20.76 1.23 19.00
CA GLN A 398 -19.49 1.75 19.51
C GLN A 398 -19.46 3.27 19.29
N SER A 399 -19.17 4.05 20.33
CA SER A 399 -19.21 5.51 20.25
C SER A 399 -18.25 6.20 21.21
N VAL A 400 -17.87 7.43 20.86
CA VAL A 400 -17.05 8.31 21.70
C VAL A 400 -17.67 9.70 21.79
N ALA A 401 -17.49 10.35 22.94
CA ALA A 401 -17.90 11.74 23.14
C ALA A 401 -16.83 12.53 23.91
N LEU A 402 -16.37 13.63 23.34
CA LEU A 402 -15.60 14.65 24.04
C LEU A 402 -16.57 15.57 24.79
N ARG A 403 -16.35 15.75 26.09
CA ARG A 403 -17.15 16.60 26.97
C ARG A 403 -16.27 17.64 27.67
N ARG A 404 -16.83 18.84 27.88
CA ARG A 404 -16.21 19.89 28.71
C ARG A 404 -17.31 20.58 29.52
N ASN A 405 -17.11 20.70 30.82
CA ASN A 405 -18.08 21.28 31.77
C ASN A 405 -19.50 20.66 31.67
N GLY A 406 -19.58 19.36 31.36
CA GLY A 406 -20.83 18.63 31.16
C GLY A 406 -21.43 18.70 29.74
N THR A 407 -21.03 19.68 28.92
CA THR A 407 -21.48 19.83 27.52
C THR A 407 -20.69 18.91 26.59
N VAL A 408 -21.36 18.29 25.61
CA VAL A 408 -20.69 17.55 24.52
C VAL A 408 -20.10 18.56 23.52
N VAL A 409 -18.80 18.42 23.24
CA VAL A 409 -18.02 19.27 22.31
C VAL A 409 -17.85 18.60 20.95
N ALA A 410 -17.74 17.27 20.95
CA ALA A 410 -17.70 16.40 19.78
C ALA A 410 -18.26 15.04 20.17
N ALA A 411 -18.95 14.34 19.27
CA ALA A 411 -19.30 12.93 19.44
C ALA A 411 -19.41 12.24 18.09
N ASP A 412 -19.15 10.94 18.07
CA ASP A 412 -19.29 10.06 16.91
C ASP A 412 -19.82 8.70 17.37
N THR A 413 -20.53 7.99 16.50
CA THR A 413 -21.08 6.66 16.72
C THR A 413 -20.98 5.90 15.41
N ASN A 414 -20.10 4.90 15.38
CA ASN A 414 -19.76 4.22 14.14
C ASN A 414 -20.92 3.35 13.63
N ALA A 415 -21.03 3.23 12.32
CA ALA A 415 -22.04 2.39 11.66
C ALA A 415 -21.79 0.88 11.81
N VAL A 416 -20.56 0.45 12.11
CA VAL A 416 -20.20 -0.97 12.26
C VAL A 416 -20.23 -1.37 13.75
N PRO A 417 -21.27 -2.08 14.24
CA PRO A 417 -21.28 -2.58 15.60
C PRO A 417 -20.29 -3.73 15.79
N ILE A 418 -19.94 -4.04 17.05
CA ILE A 418 -19.24 -5.28 17.38
C ILE A 418 -20.27 -6.40 17.48
N SER A 419 -20.02 -7.53 16.80
CA SER A 419 -20.88 -8.71 16.79
C SER A 419 -20.05 -9.98 16.73
N ASN A 420 -20.30 -10.92 17.64
CA ASN A 420 -19.67 -12.25 17.62
C ASN A 420 -20.42 -13.24 16.71
N GLN A 421 -21.55 -12.83 16.10
CA GLN A 421 -22.29 -13.60 15.10
C GLN A 421 -21.67 -13.43 13.71
N ILE A 422 -20.53 -14.10 13.48
CA ILE A 422 -19.73 -13.95 12.24
C ILE A 422 -19.81 -15.19 11.34
N THR A 423 -19.72 -14.96 10.03
CA THR A 423 -19.63 -16.02 9.00
C THR A 423 -18.20 -16.45 8.76
N ARG A 424 -17.31 -15.47 8.57
CA ARG A 424 -15.84 -15.59 8.45
C ARG A 424 -15.16 -14.78 9.55
N TYR A 425 -13.88 -15.02 9.81
CA TYR A 425 -13.06 -14.12 10.62
C TYR A 425 -12.80 -12.80 9.87
N ASN A 426 -12.78 -11.70 10.61
CA ASN A 426 -12.30 -10.39 10.16
C ASN A 426 -11.58 -9.69 11.31
N LEU A 427 -10.25 -9.80 11.32
CA LEU A 427 -9.39 -9.14 12.31
C LEU A 427 -8.85 -7.78 11.82
N ASN A 428 -9.40 -7.20 10.75
CA ASN A 428 -9.16 -5.79 10.44
C ASN A 428 -9.88 -4.90 11.47
N ILE A 429 -9.55 -3.60 11.48
CA ILE A 429 -10.13 -2.63 12.41
C ILE A 429 -11.15 -1.71 11.72
N VAL A 430 -12.21 -1.41 12.47
CA VAL A 430 -13.04 -0.24 12.22
C VAL A 430 -12.31 0.99 12.77
N ALA A 431 -12.32 2.09 12.02
CA ALA A 431 -11.80 3.38 12.47
C ALA A 431 -12.93 4.44 12.47
N GLY A 432 -12.97 5.25 13.51
CA GLY A 432 -13.93 6.37 13.67
C GLY A 432 -13.28 7.60 14.29
N VAL A 433 -13.95 8.75 14.18
CA VAL A 433 -13.45 10.02 14.73
C VAL A 433 -14.57 11.02 14.98
N ALA A 434 -14.66 11.50 16.22
CA ALA A 434 -15.46 12.68 16.57
C ALA A 434 -14.63 13.95 16.43
N ARG A 435 -15.13 15.01 15.78
CA ARG A 435 -14.44 16.31 15.68
C ARG A 435 -15.27 17.46 16.27
N SER A 436 -14.62 18.43 16.89
CA SER A 436 -15.26 19.61 17.46
C SER A 436 -15.76 20.57 16.37
N GLY A 437 -17.01 21.02 16.48
CA GLY A 437 -17.60 21.99 15.56
C GLY A 437 -18.23 21.38 14.30
N GLU A 438 -18.15 20.06 14.12
CA GLU A 438 -19.09 19.34 13.26
C GLU A 438 -20.48 19.37 13.90
N THR A 439 -21.52 19.56 13.09
CA THR A 439 -22.90 19.48 13.57
C THR A 439 -23.17 18.05 14.03
N LEU A 440 -23.40 17.84 15.33
CA LEU A 440 -23.74 16.53 15.88
C LEU A 440 -24.93 15.95 15.10
N ALA A 441 -24.69 14.89 14.32
CA ALA A 441 -25.74 14.15 13.66
C ALA A 441 -26.70 13.62 14.74
N ALA A 442 -28.01 13.71 14.49
CA ALA A 442 -28.99 13.05 15.35
C ALA A 442 -28.64 11.55 15.41
N PRO A 443 -28.63 10.92 16.60
CA PRO A 443 -28.16 9.56 16.73
C PRO A 443 -28.97 8.65 15.82
N VAL A 444 -28.27 7.89 14.96
CA VAL A 444 -28.90 6.95 14.03
C VAL A 444 -29.53 5.83 14.85
N VAL A 445 -30.83 5.99 15.13
CA VAL A 445 -31.64 4.91 15.70
C VAL A 445 -31.63 3.78 14.68
N ALA A 446 -30.91 2.71 14.99
CA ALA A 446 -30.80 1.56 14.11
C ALA A 446 -32.22 1.08 13.74
N PRO A 447 -32.51 0.82 12.46
CA PRO A 447 -33.85 0.40 12.05
C PRO A 447 -34.17 -0.92 12.74
N THR A 448 -35.23 -0.93 13.54
CA THR A 448 -35.74 -2.15 14.17
C THR A 448 -35.95 -3.20 13.08
N PRO A 449 -35.35 -4.40 13.17
CA PRO A 449 -35.54 -5.43 12.16
C PRO A 449 -37.04 -5.66 11.93
N PRO A 450 -37.52 -5.71 10.67
CA PRO A 450 -38.93 -5.92 10.40
C PRO A 450 -39.34 -7.26 11.03
N ALA A 451 -40.31 -7.21 11.94
CA ALA A 451 -40.77 -8.39 12.66
C ALA A 451 -41.25 -9.43 11.64
N VAL A 452 -40.53 -10.54 11.54
CA VAL A 452 -40.89 -11.64 10.63
C VAL A 452 -42.20 -12.23 11.12
N ALA A 453 -43.30 -11.80 10.51
CA ALA A 453 -44.62 -12.35 10.77
C ALA A 453 -44.64 -13.81 10.29
N ILE A 454 -44.46 -14.73 11.23
CA ILE A 454 -44.53 -16.18 10.96
C ILE A 454 -45.99 -16.54 10.69
N THR A 455 -46.41 -16.43 9.43
CA THR A 455 -47.77 -16.77 8.99
C THR A 455 -47.99 -18.27 9.13
N ALA A 456 -48.48 -18.68 10.30
CA ALA A 456 -48.75 -20.07 10.63
C ALA A 456 -49.94 -20.61 9.81
N THR A 457 -49.64 -21.20 8.65
CA THR A 457 -50.62 -21.91 7.82
C THR A 457 -51.09 -23.18 8.53
N THR A 458 -52.29 -23.13 9.13
CA THR A 458 -52.96 -24.28 9.74
C THR A 458 -53.23 -25.39 8.72
N PRO A 459 -52.74 -26.62 8.93
CA PRO A 459 -53.19 -27.78 8.18
C PRO A 459 -54.67 -28.10 8.46
N ALA A 460 -55.40 -28.57 7.45
CA ALA A 460 -56.81 -28.95 7.59
C ALA A 460 -56.97 -30.27 8.38
N ALA A 461 -58.17 -30.48 8.94
CA ALA A 461 -58.48 -31.63 9.79
C ALA A 461 -58.47 -32.97 9.03
N ALA A 462 -58.11 -34.05 9.75
CA ALA A 462 -58.01 -35.40 9.20
C ALA A 462 -59.33 -36.19 9.23
N PRO A 463 -59.52 -37.18 8.33
CA PRO A 463 -60.45 -38.28 8.54
C PRO A 463 -59.90 -39.30 9.58
N ALA A 464 -60.75 -40.19 10.09
CA ALA A 464 -60.49 -40.96 11.31
C ALA A 464 -60.45 -42.50 11.12
N ALA A 465 -60.27 -43.20 12.24
CA ALA A 465 -60.23 -44.67 12.44
C ALA A 465 -58.86 -45.35 12.10
N ALA A 466 -58.41 -46.40 12.81
CA ALA A 466 -59.02 -47.17 13.91
C ALA A 466 -57.97 -47.60 14.98
N SER A 467 -58.44 -48.19 16.09
CA SER A 467 -57.61 -48.59 17.25
C SER A 467 -56.84 -49.90 17.09
N THR A 468 -55.73 -50.03 17.82
CA THR A 468 -55.42 -51.23 18.63
C THR A 468 -54.57 -50.89 19.86
N THR A 469 -54.74 -51.65 20.94
CA THR A 469 -53.89 -51.67 22.16
C THR A 469 -52.69 -52.61 21.93
N VAL A 470 -51.55 -52.58 22.66
CA VAL A 470 -51.21 -52.93 24.06
C VAL A 470 -49.68 -52.63 24.19
N GLY A 471 -49.00 -52.35 25.32
CA GLY A 471 -49.35 -52.17 26.74
C GLY A 471 -48.15 -52.49 27.67
N ALA A 472 -48.16 -51.99 28.92
CA ALA A 472 -47.23 -52.26 30.04
C ALA A 472 -45.78 -51.67 30.01
N ALA A 473 -45.21 -51.51 31.22
CA ALA A 473 -43.88 -50.98 31.62
C ALA A 473 -43.36 -51.88 32.80
N PRO A 474 -42.49 -51.50 33.79
CA PRO A 474 -41.67 -50.29 34.07
C PRO A 474 -40.24 -50.50 34.70
N ALA A 475 -39.57 -49.40 35.10
CA ALA A 475 -38.46 -49.25 36.10
C ALA A 475 -37.07 -49.88 35.74
N VAL A 476 -35.89 -49.58 36.34
CA VAL A 476 -35.37 -48.86 37.57
C VAL A 476 -33.97 -48.26 37.18
N VAL A 477 -33.32 -47.17 37.67
CA VAL A 477 -33.27 -46.34 38.91
C VAL A 477 -32.46 -46.98 40.07
N PRO A 478 -31.54 -46.30 40.85
CA PRO A 478 -30.94 -44.93 40.86
C PRO A 478 -29.35 -44.96 40.75
N GLU A 479 -28.40 -44.12 41.26
CA GLU A 479 -28.30 -42.83 42.03
C GLU A 479 -26.86 -42.14 41.98
N ALA A 480 -26.68 -41.09 42.80
CA ALA A 480 -25.55 -40.30 43.40
C ALA A 480 -24.12 -40.89 43.63
N ALA A 481 -23.07 -40.16 44.12
CA ALA A 481 -22.60 -38.74 44.14
C ALA A 481 -21.22 -38.68 44.92
N THR A 482 -20.35 -37.64 44.96
CA THR A 482 -20.47 -36.33 45.67
C THR A 482 -19.13 -35.53 45.68
N THR A 483 -19.16 -34.18 45.60
CA THR A 483 -18.18 -33.18 46.14
C THR A 483 -16.67 -33.26 45.75
N LYS A 484 -15.75 -32.30 46.00
CA LYS A 484 -15.70 -31.07 46.84
C LYS A 484 -14.72 -30.03 46.22
N ALA A 485 -14.81 -28.75 46.62
CA ALA A 485 -13.97 -27.64 46.11
C ALA A 485 -12.80 -27.23 47.04
N ALA A 486 -11.80 -26.52 46.48
CA ALA A 486 -10.73 -25.79 47.18
C ALA A 486 -10.20 -24.61 46.31
N THR A 487 -9.52 -23.63 46.92
CA THR A 487 -9.07 -22.37 46.27
C THR A 487 -7.55 -22.11 46.54
N PRO A 488 -6.91 -20.96 46.19
CA PRO A 488 -5.61 -20.96 45.49
C PRO A 488 -4.38 -20.70 46.37
N LEU A 489 -3.18 -20.76 45.76
CA LEU A 489 -1.96 -20.14 46.30
C LEU A 489 -1.03 -19.61 45.17
N ALA A 490 0.03 -18.89 45.54
CA ALA A 490 0.72 -17.92 44.69
C ALA A 490 2.18 -18.27 44.30
N ALA A 491 2.80 -17.34 43.57
CA ALA A 491 4.05 -17.43 42.82
C ALA A 491 5.33 -17.85 43.59
N THR A 492 6.28 -18.42 42.84
CA THR A 492 7.73 -18.38 43.13
C THR A 492 8.55 -18.09 41.87
N THR A 493 9.72 -17.45 42.05
CA THR A 493 10.67 -17.09 40.98
C THR A 493 11.89 -18.01 40.98
N ALA A 494 12.40 -18.44 39.82
CA ALA A 494 13.78 -18.95 39.71
C ALA A 494 14.39 -18.84 38.30
N ALA A 495 15.63 -18.33 38.28
CA ALA A 495 16.79 -18.56 37.40
C ALA A 495 16.65 -19.15 35.97
N ALA A 496 17.43 -18.56 35.07
CA ALA A 496 17.68 -19.04 33.71
C ALA A 496 18.40 -20.41 33.64
N GLN A 497 18.24 -21.11 32.51
CA GLN A 497 19.19 -22.11 32.03
C GLN A 497 19.57 -21.84 30.58
N THR A 498 20.86 -21.97 30.28
CA THR A 498 21.43 -21.85 28.93
C THR A 498 21.24 -23.16 28.17
N ALA A 499 20.67 -23.11 26.96
CA ALA A 499 20.59 -24.26 26.06
C ALA A 499 21.09 -23.87 24.66
N THR A 500 22.23 -24.43 24.27
CA THR A 500 22.83 -24.32 22.93
C THR A 500 22.19 -25.34 21.97
N THR A 501 22.49 -25.26 20.66
CA THR A 501 22.15 -26.25 19.60
C THR A 501 20.77 -25.99 18.96
N ALA A 502 20.56 -25.99 17.63
CA ALA A 502 21.44 -26.19 16.47
C ALA A 502 21.07 -25.26 15.29
N ARG A 503 22.00 -25.11 14.33
CA ARG A 503 21.68 -24.62 12.97
C ARG A 503 21.11 -25.77 12.14
N ASN A 504 19.86 -25.66 11.69
CA ASN A 504 19.29 -26.55 10.67
C ASN A 504 19.35 -25.89 9.29
N THR A 505 20.31 -26.31 8.46
CA THR A 505 20.38 -25.94 7.04
C THR A 505 19.38 -26.76 6.24
N PHE A 506 18.35 -26.14 5.68
CA PHE A 506 17.41 -26.81 4.77
C PHE A 506 17.92 -26.76 3.32
N THR A 507 18.49 -27.88 2.86
CA THR A 507 18.82 -28.07 1.44
C THR A 507 17.59 -28.57 0.67
N SER A 508 17.04 -27.74 -0.21
CA SER A 508 15.97 -28.18 -1.11
C SER A 508 16.50 -29.19 -2.13
N ARG A 509 15.74 -30.27 -2.39
CA ARG A 509 16.05 -31.31 -3.37
C ARG A 509 14.99 -31.33 -4.46
N THR A 510 15.36 -30.92 -5.67
CA THR A 510 14.45 -30.89 -6.83
C THR A 510 14.07 -32.31 -7.27
N PRO A 511 12.79 -32.64 -7.45
CA PRO A 511 12.37 -33.85 -8.16
C PRO A 511 12.41 -33.60 -9.68
N VAL A 512 13.33 -34.25 -10.38
CA VAL A 512 13.35 -34.27 -11.86
C VAL A 512 12.18 -35.12 -12.36
N ARG A 513 11.33 -34.57 -13.23
CA ARG A 513 10.28 -35.35 -13.92
C ARG A 513 10.61 -35.52 -15.41
N THR A 514 11.12 -36.69 -15.76
CA THR A 514 11.33 -37.10 -17.14
C THR A 514 9.99 -37.43 -17.81
N THR A 515 9.78 -36.97 -19.05
CA THR A 515 8.70 -37.45 -19.93
C THR A 515 9.30 -37.92 -21.25
N THR A 516 9.18 -39.21 -21.53
CA THR A 516 9.68 -39.85 -22.75
C THR A 516 8.82 -39.53 -23.97
N VAL A 517 9.45 -39.54 -25.14
CA VAL A 517 8.77 -39.46 -26.44
C VAL A 517 8.17 -40.82 -26.78
N ALA A 518 6.94 -40.81 -27.29
CA ALA A 518 6.40 -41.85 -28.15
C ALA A 518 5.78 -41.16 -29.37
N ALA A 519 6.01 -41.70 -30.56
CA ALA A 519 5.47 -41.19 -31.80
C ALA A 519 4.72 -42.30 -32.52
N ASP A 520 3.66 -41.95 -33.23
CA ASP A 520 3.10 -42.78 -34.29
C ASP A 520 2.59 -41.88 -35.42
N ALA A 521 2.59 -42.39 -36.66
CA ALA A 521 2.52 -41.54 -37.85
C ALA A 521 1.56 -42.04 -38.93
N ALA A 522 0.87 -41.10 -39.58
CA ALA A 522 0.09 -41.36 -40.79
C ALA A 522 0.14 -40.16 -41.77
N THR A 523 0.99 -40.26 -42.79
CA THR A 523 0.94 -39.41 -44.00
C THR A 523 -0.30 -39.77 -44.84
N THR A 524 -0.80 -38.88 -45.71
CA THR A 524 -0.36 -38.84 -47.13
C THR A 524 -0.81 -37.57 -47.86
N THR A 525 -0.31 -37.39 -49.09
CA THR A 525 -0.21 -36.11 -49.81
C THR A 525 -1.33 -35.83 -50.82
N ALA A 526 -1.39 -34.57 -51.27
CA ALA A 526 -2.39 -34.05 -52.21
C ALA A 526 -2.25 -34.56 -53.66
N ALA A 527 -3.30 -34.32 -54.46
CA ALA A 527 -3.30 -34.39 -55.92
C ALA A 527 -4.14 -33.26 -56.54
N THR A 528 -3.60 -32.55 -57.53
CA THR A 528 -4.28 -31.54 -58.36
C THR A 528 -4.90 -32.21 -59.59
N PRO A 529 -6.01 -31.69 -60.17
CA PRO A 529 -5.90 -31.05 -61.49
C PRO A 529 -6.91 -29.86 -61.65
N PRO A 530 -7.35 -29.43 -62.86
CA PRO A 530 -6.65 -28.37 -63.59
C PRO A 530 -7.54 -27.17 -63.98
N ASN A 531 -6.93 -26.19 -64.65
CA ASN A 531 -7.57 -24.95 -65.13
C ASN A 531 -8.38 -25.18 -66.44
N ALA A 532 -9.58 -24.58 -66.55
CA ALA A 532 -10.38 -24.52 -67.78
C ALA A 532 -11.29 -23.28 -67.78
N SER A 533 -11.43 -22.61 -68.93
CA SER A 533 -12.10 -21.31 -69.07
C SER A 533 -13.29 -21.34 -70.03
N ALA A 534 -14.38 -20.63 -69.67
CA ALA A 534 -15.46 -20.27 -70.58
C ALA A 534 -16.18 -18.99 -70.09
N THR A 535 -16.67 -18.19 -71.03
CA THR A 535 -17.24 -16.85 -70.79
C THR A 535 -18.77 -16.81 -70.85
N ALA A 536 -19.39 -16.03 -69.98
CA ALA A 536 -20.66 -15.35 -70.24
C ALA A 536 -20.63 -13.98 -69.51
N ALA A 537 -21.22 -12.94 -70.10
CA ALA A 537 -21.16 -11.58 -69.56
C ALA A 537 -22.56 -10.97 -69.41
N THR A 538 -22.78 -10.30 -68.28
CA THR A 538 -23.95 -9.44 -68.05
C THR A 538 -23.49 -8.25 -67.20
N THR A 539 -23.83 -7.03 -67.62
CA THR A 539 -23.35 -5.79 -67.00
C THR A 539 -24.45 -5.13 -66.15
N THR A 540 -24.22 -4.99 -64.86
CA THR A 540 -24.97 -4.11 -63.94
C THR A 540 -24.02 -3.54 -62.89
N ASP A 541 -24.24 -2.28 -62.53
CA ASP A 541 -23.44 -1.32 -61.73
C ASP A 541 -22.37 -1.78 -60.72
N PRO A 542 -21.35 -0.92 -60.45
CA PRO A 542 -20.41 -1.14 -59.36
C PRO A 542 -21.14 -1.05 -58.01
N ALA A 543 -21.09 -2.12 -57.22
CA ALA A 543 -21.57 -2.11 -55.85
C ALA A 543 -20.77 -1.09 -55.02
N ALA A 544 -21.47 -0.31 -54.19
CA ALA A 544 -20.81 0.49 -53.16
C ALA A 544 -20.07 -0.45 -52.18
N PRO A 545 -18.83 -0.13 -51.76
CA PRO A 545 -18.07 -0.99 -50.86
C PRO A 545 -18.79 -1.16 -49.52
N SER A 546 -18.66 -2.35 -48.93
CA SER A 546 -19.20 -2.60 -47.60
C SER A 546 -18.53 -1.71 -46.55
N ALA A 547 -19.19 -1.52 -45.40
CA ALA A 547 -18.62 -0.75 -44.30
C ALA A 547 -17.27 -1.32 -43.80
N SER A 548 -17.08 -2.64 -43.94
CA SER A 548 -15.81 -3.33 -43.64
C SER A 548 -14.68 -2.93 -44.61
N GLU A 549 -14.97 -2.89 -45.91
CA GLU A 549 -13.99 -2.48 -46.94
C GLU A 549 -13.67 -0.99 -46.83
N THR A 550 -14.67 -0.16 -46.53
CA THR A 550 -14.50 1.28 -46.33
C THR A 550 -13.64 1.58 -45.10
N ALA A 551 -13.86 0.88 -43.97
CA ALA A 551 -13.01 0.97 -42.79
C ALA A 551 -11.59 0.47 -43.06
N THR A 552 -11.43 -0.64 -43.78
CA THR A 552 -10.13 -1.20 -44.16
C THR A 552 -9.34 -0.25 -45.08
N ALA A 553 -10.02 0.47 -45.97
CA ALA A 553 -9.41 1.50 -46.81
C ALA A 553 -8.98 2.73 -45.99
N PHE A 554 -9.88 3.26 -45.14
CA PHE A 554 -9.60 4.42 -44.28
C PHE A 554 -8.40 4.18 -43.36
N ALA A 555 -8.35 3.00 -42.71
CA ALA A 555 -7.26 2.58 -41.85
C ALA A 555 -5.89 2.51 -42.59
N ARG A 556 -5.89 2.08 -43.86
CA ARG A 556 -4.68 2.09 -44.70
C ARG A 556 -4.24 3.50 -45.09
N THR A 557 -5.18 4.39 -45.41
CA THR A 557 -4.87 5.80 -45.68
C THR A 557 -4.24 6.47 -44.45
N PHE A 558 -4.83 6.29 -43.27
CA PHE A 558 -4.33 6.86 -42.02
C PHE A 558 -2.90 6.39 -41.67
N GLN A 559 -2.61 5.08 -41.79
CA GLN A 559 -1.24 4.57 -41.59
C GLN A 559 -0.25 5.16 -42.62
N LEU A 560 -0.66 5.35 -43.88
CA LEU A 560 0.20 5.94 -44.91
C LEU A 560 0.47 7.44 -44.68
N GLU A 561 -0.54 8.21 -44.28
CA GLU A 561 -0.41 9.66 -44.01
C GLU A 561 0.48 9.96 -42.80
N MET A 562 0.48 9.09 -41.78
CA MET A 562 1.42 9.18 -40.65
C MET A 562 2.84 8.64 -40.97
N GLY A 563 3.06 8.09 -42.16
CA GLY A 563 4.34 7.48 -42.54
C GLY A 563 4.64 6.15 -41.84
N CYS A 564 3.62 5.43 -41.40
CA CYS A 564 3.77 4.13 -40.74
C CYS A 564 4.27 3.06 -41.72
N PRO A 565 5.16 2.15 -41.28
CA PRO A 565 5.70 1.11 -42.14
C PRO A 565 4.64 0.05 -42.45
N ALA A 566 4.55 -0.37 -43.71
CA ALA A 566 3.60 -1.38 -44.18
C ALA A 566 3.84 -2.82 -43.66
N ALA A 567 4.81 -3.01 -42.77
CA ALA A 567 5.12 -4.27 -42.10
C ALA A 567 5.54 -3.99 -40.63
N PRO A 568 5.25 -4.90 -39.67
CA PRO A 568 5.56 -4.67 -38.25
C PRO A 568 7.06 -4.46 -37.99
N LEU A 569 7.38 -3.41 -37.22
CA LEU A 569 8.76 -3.14 -36.79
C LEU A 569 9.21 -4.10 -35.68
N ALA A 570 10.45 -4.59 -35.78
CA ALA A 570 11.14 -5.27 -34.70
C ALA A 570 11.36 -4.34 -33.50
N ALA A 571 11.35 -4.89 -32.28
CA ALA A 571 11.37 -4.16 -31.00
C ALA A 571 12.38 -3.00 -30.93
N ALA A 572 13.60 -3.18 -31.46
CA ALA A 572 14.65 -2.16 -31.42
C ALA A 572 14.48 -0.98 -32.41
N LYS A 573 13.36 -0.86 -33.13
CA LYS A 573 13.09 0.23 -34.11
C LYS A 573 11.82 1.03 -33.85
N ARG A 574 11.19 0.83 -32.70
CA ARG A 574 9.87 1.38 -32.37
C ARG A 574 9.88 1.89 -30.93
N THR A 575 9.06 2.87 -30.64
CA THR A 575 8.72 3.27 -29.27
C THR A 575 7.27 2.90 -29.03
N ASP A 576 7.01 2.03 -28.06
CA ASP A 576 5.65 1.66 -27.67
C ASP A 576 4.88 2.91 -27.22
N CYS A 577 3.68 3.11 -27.76
CA CYS A 577 2.85 4.30 -27.54
C CYS A 577 1.78 4.03 -26.48
N LEU A 578 0.88 3.09 -26.77
CA LEU A 578 -0.20 2.65 -25.88
C LEU A 578 -0.66 1.25 -26.28
N TRP A 579 -1.54 0.68 -25.46
CA TRP A 579 -2.26 -0.56 -25.74
C TRP A 579 -3.76 -0.30 -25.67
N GLY A 580 -4.51 -0.76 -26.67
CA GLY A 580 -5.93 -0.49 -26.79
C GLY A 580 -6.51 -0.94 -28.13
N THR A 581 -7.68 -0.42 -28.50
CA THR A 581 -8.29 -0.67 -29.81
C THR A 581 -7.56 0.09 -30.92
N GLN A 582 -7.82 -0.29 -32.18
CA GLN A 582 -7.34 0.45 -33.35
C GLN A 582 -7.64 1.96 -33.23
N SER A 583 -8.86 2.33 -32.85
CA SER A 583 -9.30 3.71 -32.71
C SER A 583 -8.63 4.46 -31.53
N ALA A 584 -8.11 3.75 -30.52
CA ALA A 584 -7.27 4.35 -29.49
C ALA A 584 -5.88 4.68 -30.05
N CYS A 585 -5.25 3.76 -30.80
CA CYS A 585 -4.00 4.06 -31.52
C CYS A 585 -4.18 5.27 -32.46
N GLU A 586 -5.32 5.36 -33.14
CA GLU A 586 -5.63 6.44 -34.11
C GLU A 586 -5.88 7.79 -33.41
N ALA A 587 -6.53 7.81 -32.24
CA ALA A 587 -6.80 9.02 -31.47
C ALA A 587 -5.51 9.70 -30.96
N ASP A 588 -4.53 8.90 -30.49
CA ASP A 588 -3.24 9.39 -30.00
C ASP A 588 -2.15 9.43 -31.09
N HIS A 589 -2.53 9.40 -32.38
CA HIS A 589 -1.64 9.53 -33.55
C HIS A 589 -0.51 8.49 -33.65
N CYS A 590 -0.80 7.24 -33.27
CA CYS A 590 0.16 6.14 -33.25
C CYS A 590 -0.05 5.13 -34.39
N CYS A 591 1.07 4.66 -34.96
CA CYS A 591 1.06 3.49 -35.84
C CYS A 591 0.58 2.26 -35.07
N TRP A 592 0.04 1.25 -35.74
CA TRP A 592 -0.45 0.05 -35.05
C TRP A 592 -0.16 -1.22 -35.83
N ALA A 593 -0.05 -2.35 -35.12
CA ALA A 593 0.12 -3.67 -35.75
C ALA A 593 -0.65 -4.77 -34.99
N PRO A 594 -1.28 -5.74 -35.67
CA PRO A 594 -1.88 -6.90 -35.02
C PRO A 594 -0.78 -7.78 -34.40
N LEU A 595 -0.93 -8.11 -33.12
CA LEU A 595 -0.03 -9.02 -32.39
C LEU A 595 -0.09 -10.45 -32.93
N THR A 596 -1.28 -10.87 -33.33
CA THR A 596 -1.59 -12.16 -33.94
C THR A 596 -2.66 -11.96 -35.03
N PRO A 597 -2.77 -12.87 -36.01
CA PRO A 597 -3.92 -12.88 -36.91
C PRO A 597 -5.22 -13.03 -36.10
N LYS A 598 -6.10 -12.02 -36.17
CA LYS A 598 -7.35 -11.85 -35.41
C LYS A 598 -7.22 -11.35 -33.95
N SER A 599 -6.12 -10.68 -33.57
CA SER A 599 -6.13 -9.90 -32.32
C SER A 599 -7.19 -8.79 -32.39
N ALA A 600 -8.02 -8.64 -31.34
CA ALA A 600 -8.99 -7.55 -31.23
C ALA A 600 -8.33 -6.21 -30.79
N GLU A 601 -7.23 -6.32 -30.06
CA GLU A 601 -6.39 -5.20 -29.63
C GLU A 601 -5.08 -5.24 -30.44
N PRO A 602 -4.82 -4.25 -31.30
CA PRO A 602 -3.50 -4.06 -31.88
C PRO A 602 -2.55 -3.42 -30.87
N TRP A 603 -1.25 -3.56 -31.15
CA TRP A 603 -0.19 -2.92 -30.39
C TRP A 603 0.19 -1.58 -31.07
N CYS A 604 0.11 -0.47 -30.33
CA CYS A 604 0.30 0.89 -30.87
C CYS A 604 1.74 1.41 -30.62
N TYR A 605 2.32 2.12 -31.57
CA TYR A 605 3.72 2.56 -31.54
C TYR A 605 4.02 3.80 -32.36
N TYR A 606 5.11 4.47 -32.01
CA TYR A 606 5.80 5.43 -32.86
C TYR A 606 6.96 4.75 -33.59
N PRO A 607 7.15 4.97 -34.91
CA PRO A 607 8.31 4.49 -35.63
C PRO A 607 9.52 5.37 -35.27
N ILE A 608 10.63 4.77 -34.83
CA ILE A 608 11.86 5.53 -34.59
C ILE A 608 12.41 5.96 -35.96
N ARG A 609 12.41 7.26 -36.24
CA ARG A 609 13.10 7.82 -37.39
C ARG A 609 14.61 7.68 -37.18
N VAL A 610 15.27 7.07 -38.15
CA VAL A 610 16.74 6.87 -38.22
C VAL A 610 17.33 7.98 -39.09
#